data_AF-A0A9X2MBH2-F1
#
_entry.id   AF-A0A9X2MBH2-F1
#
_cell.length_a   1.000
_cell.length_b   1.000
_cell.length_c   1.000
_cell.angle_alpha   90.00
_cell.angle_beta   90.00
_cell.angle_gamma   90.00
#
_symmetry.space_group_name_H-M   'P 1'
#
loop_
_entity.id
_entity.type
_entity.pdbx_description
1 polymer ?
#
loop_
_entity_poly.entity_id
_entity_poly.type
_entity_poly.pdbx_seq_one_letter_code
_entity_poly.pdbx_strand_id
1 'polypeptide(L)' 'MKLGDVFVFGVDLVLFTYFTQIALNTTSMTIRIVACFAMTAEIFFMRQHLKMMKIISNRRED' A
#
# COMPACT_ATOMS: atom_id res chain seq x y z
N MET A 1 7.40 -6.84 -15.83
CA MET A 1 6.51 -6.74 -14.67
C MET A 1 5.29 -7.60 -14.96
N LYS A 2 4.91 -8.53 -14.08
CA LYS A 2 3.70 -9.33 -14.31
C LYS A 2 2.51 -8.40 -14.12
N LEU A 3 1.53 -8.46 -15.02
CA LEU A 3 0.35 -7.58 -15.00
C LEU A 3 -0.37 -7.57 -13.63
N GLY A 4 -0.27 -8.69 -12.90
CA GLY A 4 -0.79 -8.83 -11.54
C GLY A 4 -0.13 -7.93 -10.49
N ASP A 5 1.15 -7.58 -10.63
CA ASP A 5 1.83 -6.68 -9.69
C ASP A 5 1.24 -5.26 -9.75
N VAL A 6 0.94 -4.78 -10.96
CA VAL A 6 0.32 -3.48 -11.19
C VAL A 6 -1.12 -3.45 -10.68
N PHE A 7 -1.82 -4.58 -10.80
CA PHE A 7 -3.18 -4.72 -10.29
C PHE A 7 -3.23 -4.62 -8.76
N VAL A 8 -2.36 -5.36 -8.05
CA VAL A 8 -2.27 -5.30 -6.58
C VAL A 8 -1.91 -3.88 -6.13
N PHE A 9 -0.93 -3.24 -6.80
CA PHE A 9 -0.57 -1.86 -6.51
C PHE A 9 -1.75 -0.88 -6.68
N GLY A 10 -2.57 -1.07 -7.72
CA GLY A 10 -3.77 -0.26 -7.94
C GLY A 10 -4.83 -0.45 -6.85
N VAL A 11 -5.07 -1.69 -6.41
CA VAL A 11 -6.04 -2.01 -5.36
C VAL A 11 -5.63 -1.42 -4.01
N ASP A 12 -4.36 -1.57 -3.63
CA ASP A 12 -3.80 -0.99 -2.40
C ASP A 12 -3.88 0.55 -2.42
N LEU A 13 -3.67 1.19 -3.58
CA LEU A 13 -3.79 2.65 -3.73
C LEU A 13 -5.24 3.13 -3.51
N VAL A 14 -6.22 2.37 -4.00
CA VAL A 14 -7.65 2.65 -3.78
C VAL A 14 -8.01 2.45 -2.31
N LEU A 15 -7.58 1.35 -1.69
CA LEU A 15 -7.78 1.07 -0.26
C LEU A 15 -7.17 2.15 0.62
N PHE A 16 -5.93 2.54 0.33
CA PHE A 16 -5.24 3.62 1.03
C PHE A 16 -6.04 4.94 0.97
N THR A 17 -6.53 5.30 -0.21
CA THR A 17 -7.32 6.53 -0.40
C THR A 17 -8.65 6.47 0.35
N TYR A 18 -9.31 5.31 0.35
CA TYR A 18 -10.56 5.08 1.08
C TYR A 18 -10.39 5.22 2.60
N PHE A 19 -9.37 4.58 3.16
CA PHE A 19 -9.05 4.71 4.59
C PHE A 19 -8.59 6.12 4.95
N THR A 20 -7.90 6.83 4.05
CA THR A 20 -7.53 8.24 4.24
C THR A 20 -8.77 9.12 4.35
N GLN A 21 -9.74 8.98 3.44
CA GLN A 21 -11.01 9.70 3.46
C GLN A 21 -11.80 9.41 4.74
N ILE A 22 -11.87 8.14 5.17
CA ILE A 22 -12.52 7.76 6.42
C ILE A 22 -11.82 8.37 7.63
N ALA A 23 -10.49 8.34 7.66
CA ALA A 23 -9.70 8.90 8.77
C ALA A 23 -9.85 10.43 8.89
N LEU A 24 -10.04 11.13 7.76
CA LEU A 24 -10.24 12.57 7.72
C LEU A 24 -11.70 12.96 8.04
N ASN A 25 -12.68 12.15 7.65
CA ASN A 25 -14.09 12.46 7.81
C ASN A 25 -14.68 11.97 9.15
N THR A 26 -14.05 11.00 9.82
CA THR A 26 -14.55 10.45 11.09
C THR A 26 -14.10 11.28 12.29
N THR A 27 -15.03 11.60 13.19
CA THR A 27 -14.72 12.30 14.46
C THR A 27 -14.25 11.32 15.55
N SER A 28 -14.49 10.01 15.38
CA SER A 28 -14.12 9.00 16.36
C SER A 28 -12.63 8.69 16.33
N MET A 29 -11.95 8.96 17.46
CA MET A 29 -10.50 8.78 17.60
C MET A 29 -10.07 7.32 17.36
N THR A 30 -10.88 6.35 17.77
CA THR A 30 -10.61 4.92 17.57
C THR A 30 -10.58 4.55 16.10
N ILE A 31 -11.52 5.06 15.30
CA ILE A 31 -11.59 4.80 13.86
C ILE A 31 -10.39 5.42 13.16
N ARG A 32 -9.96 6.62 13.59
CA ARG A 32 -8.75 7.27 13.07
C ARG A 32 -7.49 6.45 13.33
N ILE A 33 -7.35 5.87 14.52
CA ILE A 33 -6.18 5.04 14.88
C ILE A 33 -6.17 3.75 14.04
N VAL A 34 -7.31 3.07 13.92
CA VAL A 34 -7.41 1.84 13.13
C VAL A 34 -7.15 2.11 11.64
N ALA A 35 -7.70 3.19 11.10
CA ALA A 35 -7.44 3.60 9.72
C ALA A 35 -5.96 3.97 9.49
N CYS A 36 -5.32 4.62 10.45
CA CYS A 36 -3.89 4.93 10.39
C CYS A 36 -3.01 3.66 10.42
N PHE A 37 -3.38 2.67 11.24
CA PHE A 37 -2.72 1.36 11.25
C PHE A 37 -2.89 0.61 9.92
N ALA A 38 -4.10 0.60 9.37
CA ALA A 38 -4.38 0.00 8.06
C ALA A 38 -3.53 0.66 6.97
N MET A 39 -3.55 1.99 6.89
CA MET A 39 -2.71 2.76 5.94
C MET A 39 -1.21 2.46 6.09
N THR A 40 -0.72 2.30 7.33
CA THR A 40 0.69 1.98 7.58
C THR A 40 1.04 0.57 7.09
N ALA A 41 0.13 -0.39 7.24
CA ALA A 41 0.31 -1.75 6.72
C ALA A 41 0.35 -1.76 5.19
N GLU A 42 -0.54 -1.02 4.53
CA GLU A 42 -0.55 -0.86 3.06
C GLU A 42 0.78 -0.28 2.54
N ILE A 43 1.29 0.79 3.18
CA ILE A 43 2.60 1.39 2.81
C ILE A 43 3.75 0.41 3.04
N PHE A 44 3.68 -0.42 4.08
CA PHE A 44 4.69 -1.43 4.35
C PHE A 44 4.71 -2.51 3.26
N PHE A 45 3.55 -3.02 2.86
CA PHE A 45 3.41 -3.96 1.76
C PHE A 45 3.94 -3.37 0.46
N MET A 46 3.55 -2.14 0.13
CA MET A 46 4.06 -1.38 -1.01
C MET A 46 5.60 -1.28 -1.04
N ARG A 47 6.21 -0.94 0.10
CA ARG A 47 7.67 -0.85 0.23
C ARG A 47 8.35 -2.21 0.08
N GLN A 48 7.78 -3.26 0.65
CA GLN A 48 8.31 -4.61 0.54
C GLN A 48 8.22 -5.12 -0.91
N HIS A 49 7.11 -4.80 -1.59
CA HIS A 49 6.87 -5.12 -2.99
C HIS A 49 7.87 -4.41 -3.92
N LEU A 50 8.11 -3.11 -3.70
CA LEU A 50 9.13 -2.34 -4.43
C LEU A 50 10.55 -2.89 -4.21
N LYS A 51 10.90 -3.31 -2.99
CA LYS A 51 12.20 -3.95 -2.72
C LYS A 51 12.36 -5.27 -3.47
N MET A 52 11.32 -6.12 -3.47
CA MET A 52 11.31 -7.37 -4.24
C MET A 52 11.45 -7.13 -5.73
N MET A 53 10.73 -6.16 -6.29
CA MET A 53 10.89 -5.75 -7.69
C MET A 53 12.30 -5.26 -8.01
N LYS A 54 12.91 -4.48 -7.11
CA LYS A 54 14.27 -3.95 -7.30
C LYS A 54 15.32 -5.08 -7.34
N ILE A 55 15.17 -6.10 -6.50
CA ILE A 55 16.04 -7.29 -6.49
C ILE A 55 15.87 -8.09 -7.79
N ILE A 56 14.64 -8.27 -8.26
CA ILE A 56 14.37 -8.99 -9.52
C ILE A 56 14.92 -8.24 -10.74
N SER A 57 14.84 -6.90 -10.74
CA SER A 57 15.39 -6.07 -11.80
C SER A 57 16.91 -6.13 -11.84
N ASN A 58 17.57 -6.11 -10.68
CA ASN A 58 19.03 -6.19 -10.57
C ASN A 58 19.58 -7.57 -10.98
N ARG A 59 18.77 -8.62 -10.96
CA ARG A 59 19.14 -9.98 -11.41
C ARG A 59 19.00 -10.21 -12.92
N ARG A 60 18.52 -9.22 -13.67
CA ARG A 60 18.39 -9.26 -15.15
C ARG A 60 19.54 -8.56 -15.87
N GLU A 61 20.45 -7.93 -15.14
CA GLU A 61 21.63 -7.23 -15.69
C GLU A 61 22.93 -8.03 -15.51
N ASP A 62 22.87 -9.23 -14.92
CA ASP A 62 23.95 -10.24 -14.89
C ASP A 62 23.67 -11.36 -15.90
#